data_AF-R7YJ57-F1
#
_entry.id   AF-R7YJ57-F1
#
_cell.length_a   1.000
_cell.length_b   1.000
_cell.length_c   1.000
_cell.angle_alpha   90.00
_cell.angle_beta   90.00
_cell.angle_gamma   90.00
#
_symmetry.space_group_name_H-M   'P 1'
#
loop_
_entity.id
_entity.type
_entity.pdbx_description
1 polymer ?
#
loop_
_entity_poly.entity_id
_entity_poly.type
_entity_poly.pdbx_seq_one_letter_code
_entity_poly.pdbx_strand_id
1 'polypeptide(L)'
;MSSSWADLPTALEGSISKLDELLANDGQLKAFTTSNAIDKPATFGIKSSGSENALLVEVTNGSAKTAVGNPQSALFTLSALPEQWEEFFKQTPVAPYQSYWGMFGMNIKQQGIEVQGDQTEFAHWTHVWRRVLELAHHAHCGPYPEDEQVQPDEDHLVGRYVYLTAPIWGRCKVFYETSGDGDQPIVFLHTAGSDGRQYHGVMNDARMRERCTMYCFDLPGHGRSFPSQSYYPGAHTNTEDSYVGCIAAFVKALGLNKPIICGASMAGQVCLAVAIRHQEVGACGTIPLQGSDYLNMERQWYDRSPYVNQSLFNPEWVYGMMSPTAPLVNKQLIWHLYSGQAYGVSYLDFYFGGWDGRSRMADIDTKSCPVFMLTGEYDWSNTPAMSQATADKIPGAKHKAMPELGHFPATENPEKFVPHLIEAIEHIQATRA
;
A
#
# COMPACT_ATOMS: atom_id res chain seq x y z
N MET A 1 -10.09 -14.88 -34.79
CA MET A 1 -9.16 -15.84 -34.17
C MET A 1 -9.41 -15.73 -32.68
N SER A 2 -9.74 -16.81 -31.98
CA SER A 2 -9.82 -16.75 -30.51
C SER A 2 -8.44 -16.38 -29.99
N SER A 3 -8.35 -15.41 -29.07
CA SER A 3 -7.09 -15.11 -28.38
C SER A 3 -6.55 -16.42 -27.79
N SER A 4 -5.24 -16.65 -27.83
CA SER A 4 -4.61 -17.80 -27.16
C SER A 4 -4.97 -17.85 -25.68
N TRP A 5 -5.23 -16.69 -25.09
CA TRP A 5 -5.66 -16.50 -23.71
C TRP A 5 -7.14 -16.83 -23.46
N ALA A 6 -7.90 -17.26 -24.46
CA ALA A 6 -9.25 -17.80 -24.26
C ALA A 6 -9.25 -19.04 -23.37
N ASP A 7 -8.12 -19.77 -23.34
CA ASP A 7 -7.85 -20.86 -22.43
C ASP A 7 -6.47 -20.68 -21.78
N LEU A 8 -6.44 -20.17 -20.55
CA LEU A 8 -5.20 -19.88 -19.82
C LEU A 8 -4.24 -21.09 -19.71
N PRO A 9 -4.70 -22.33 -19.43
CA PRO A 9 -3.82 -23.50 -19.44
C PRO A 9 -3.12 -23.71 -20.79
N THR A 10 -3.84 -23.59 -21.90
CA THR A 10 -3.26 -23.67 -23.24
C THR A 10 -2.26 -22.54 -23.49
N ALA A 11 -2.57 -21.31 -23.09
CA ALA A 11 -1.65 -20.17 -23.22
C ALA A 11 -0.33 -20.37 -22.45
N LEU A 12 -0.37 -21.10 -21.34
CA LEU A 12 0.79 -21.37 -20.48
C LEU A 12 1.46 -22.72 -20.72
N GLU A 13 1.04 -23.50 -21.73
CA GLU A 13 1.47 -24.90 -21.93
C GLU A 13 3.01 -25.04 -21.98
N GLY A 14 3.69 -24.10 -22.64
CA GLY A 14 5.15 -24.08 -22.77
C GLY A 14 5.89 -23.70 -21.48
N SER A 15 5.17 -23.27 -20.45
CA SER A 15 5.72 -22.76 -19.19
C SER A 15 5.44 -23.68 -17.99
N ILE A 16 4.55 -24.67 -18.12
CA ILE A 16 4.11 -25.54 -17.01
C ILE A 16 5.30 -26.26 -16.35
N SER A 17 6.20 -26.86 -17.14
CA SER A 17 7.36 -27.58 -16.56
C SER A 17 8.28 -26.67 -15.74
N LYS A 18 8.44 -25.41 -16.17
CA LYS A 18 9.24 -24.42 -15.44
C LYS A 18 8.49 -23.91 -14.21
N LEU A 19 7.18 -23.75 -14.29
CA LEU A 19 6.34 -23.43 -13.14
C LEU A 19 6.45 -24.52 -12.06
N ASP A 20 6.32 -25.80 -12.41
CA ASP A 20 6.44 -26.89 -11.44
C ASP A 20 7.83 -26.92 -10.77
N GLU A 21 8.90 -26.64 -11.52
CA GLU A 21 10.26 -26.49 -10.94
C GLU A 21 10.34 -25.32 -9.96
N LEU A 22 9.76 -24.16 -10.31
CA LEU A 22 9.72 -22.99 -9.43
C LEU A 22 8.89 -23.26 -8.17
N LEU A 23 7.72 -23.90 -8.28
CA LEU A 23 6.87 -24.27 -7.15
C LEU A 23 7.58 -25.22 -6.17
N ALA A 24 8.37 -26.17 -6.69
CA ALA A 24 9.11 -27.12 -5.86
C ALA A 24 10.27 -26.48 -5.09
N ASN A 25 10.85 -25.38 -5.61
CA ASN A 25 12.08 -24.79 -5.09
C ASN A 25 11.88 -23.41 -4.43
N ASP A 26 10.69 -22.81 -4.51
CA ASP A 26 10.44 -21.49 -3.95
C ASP A 26 10.38 -21.49 -2.42
N GLY A 27 11.32 -20.77 -1.80
CA GLY A 27 11.46 -20.72 -0.34
C GLY A 27 10.26 -20.07 0.37
N GLN A 28 9.65 -19.03 -0.25
CA GLN A 28 8.51 -18.34 0.34
C GLN A 28 7.26 -19.22 0.34
N LEU A 29 6.95 -19.84 -0.80
CA LEU A 29 5.83 -20.78 -0.93
C LEU A 29 5.99 -21.96 0.02
N LYS A 30 7.19 -22.53 0.13
CA LYS A 30 7.47 -23.60 1.10
C LYS A 30 7.24 -23.14 2.54
N ALA A 31 7.68 -21.94 2.91
CA ALA A 31 7.46 -21.40 4.26
C ALA A 31 5.96 -21.22 4.56
N PHE A 32 5.17 -20.80 3.58
CA PHE A 32 3.72 -20.65 3.71
C PHE A 32 2.96 -21.97 3.80
N THR A 33 3.46 -23.03 3.16
CA THR A 33 2.77 -24.31 3.05
C THR A 33 3.29 -25.38 4.02
N THR A 34 4.38 -25.14 4.74
CA THR A 34 4.93 -26.09 5.70
C THR A 34 4.21 -25.98 7.05
N SER A 35 3.10 -26.71 7.18
CA SER A 35 2.32 -26.78 8.42
C SER A 35 1.57 -28.10 8.52
N ASN A 36 1.65 -28.75 9.70
CA ASN A 36 0.87 -29.96 9.98
C ASN A 36 -0.64 -29.69 10.08
N ALA A 37 -1.07 -28.43 10.09
CA ALA A 37 -2.48 -28.06 9.96
C ALA A 37 -3.02 -28.29 8.54
N ILE A 38 -2.14 -28.43 7.54
CA ILE A 38 -2.51 -28.84 6.17
C ILE A 38 -2.50 -30.38 6.14
N ASP A 39 -3.55 -30.97 6.72
CA ASP A 39 -3.72 -32.42 6.85
C ASP A 39 -4.43 -33.06 5.65
N LYS A 40 -4.98 -32.23 4.75
CA LYS A 40 -5.62 -32.60 3.50
C LYS A 40 -5.18 -31.67 2.37
N PRO A 41 -5.12 -32.16 1.12
CA PRO A 41 -4.89 -31.29 -0.02
C PRO A 41 -5.97 -30.22 -0.17
N ALA A 42 -5.56 -29.00 -0.52
CA ALA A 42 -6.45 -27.91 -0.89
C ALA A 42 -6.16 -27.48 -2.32
N THR A 43 -7.18 -27.41 -3.17
CA THR A 43 -7.02 -27.10 -4.59
C THR A 43 -7.73 -25.82 -4.96
N PHE A 44 -7.03 -24.88 -5.59
CA PHE A 44 -7.61 -23.70 -6.21
C PHE A 44 -7.32 -23.67 -7.72
N GLY A 45 -8.14 -22.94 -8.47
CA GLY A 45 -8.02 -22.82 -9.92
C GLY A 45 -7.61 -21.42 -10.38
N ILE A 46 -6.99 -21.34 -11.56
CA ILE A 46 -6.79 -20.09 -12.31
C ILE A 46 -7.33 -20.33 -13.73
N LYS A 47 -8.22 -19.46 -14.22
CA LYS A 47 -8.86 -19.65 -15.52
C LYS A 47 -9.11 -18.36 -16.29
N SER A 48 -9.26 -18.50 -17.60
CA SER A 48 -9.90 -17.49 -18.43
C SER A 48 -11.42 -17.57 -18.28
N SER A 49 -12.08 -16.42 -18.27
CA SER A 49 -13.54 -16.34 -18.25
C SER A 49 -14.12 -17.07 -19.46
N GLY A 50 -15.14 -17.89 -19.23
CA GLY A 50 -15.77 -18.74 -20.25
C GLY A 50 -15.00 -20.02 -20.62
N SER A 51 -13.80 -20.27 -20.10
CA SER A 51 -13.12 -21.57 -20.32
C SER A 51 -13.71 -22.68 -19.43
N GLU A 52 -13.76 -23.90 -19.96
CA GLU A 52 -14.08 -25.13 -19.22
C GLU A 52 -12.86 -25.76 -18.54
N ASN A 53 -11.65 -25.25 -18.81
CA ASN A 53 -10.42 -25.68 -18.17
C ASN A 53 -9.87 -24.61 -17.22
N ALA A 54 -9.13 -25.06 -16.22
CA ALA A 54 -8.35 -24.23 -15.32
C ALA A 54 -6.97 -24.85 -15.08
N LEU A 55 -6.01 -23.99 -14.76
CA LEU A 55 -4.77 -24.39 -14.12
C LEU A 55 -5.11 -24.64 -12.64
N LEU A 56 -5.22 -25.90 -12.26
CA LEU A 56 -5.47 -26.32 -10.89
C LEU A 56 -4.14 -26.37 -10.14
N VAL A 57 -4.15 -25.87 -8.92
CA VAL A 57 -3.00 -25.86 -8.02
C VAL A 57 -3.40 -26.60 -6.76
N GLU A 58 -2.88 -27.82 -6.59
CA GLU A 58 -3.07 -28.62 -5.38
C GLU A 58 -1.96 -28.31 -4.39
N VAL A 59 -2.35 -27.87 -3.19
CA VAL A 59 -1.47 -27.51 -2.09
C VAL A 59 -1.53 -28.59 -1.02
N THR A 60 -0.36 -29.07 -0.60
CA THR A 60 -0.17 -30.03 0.49
C THR A 60 0.90 -29.52 1.44
N ASN A 61 1.10 -30.17 2.59
CA ASN A 61 2.11 -29.77 3.56
C ASN A 61 3.51 -29.71 2.93
N GLY A 62 4.02 -28.49 2.72
CA GLY A 62 5.33 -28.18 2.14
C GLY A 62 5.43 -28.32 0.62
N SER A 63 4.33 -28.42 -0.13
CA SER A 63 4.35 -28.60 -1.59
C SER A 63 3.12 -28.00 -2.28
N ALA A 64 3.31 -27.49 -3.49
CA ALA A 64 2.24 -27.19 -4.43
C ALA A 64 2.54 -27.84 -5.80
N LYS A 65 1.51 -28.30 -6.50
CA LYS A 65 1.64 -28.92 -7.83
C LYS A 65 0.55 -28.42 -8.77
N THR A 66 0.89 -28.31 -10.05
CA THR A 66 -0.09 -27.91 -11.07
C THR A 66 -0.68 -29.10 -11.84
N ALA A 67 -1.91 -28.94 -12.30
CA ALA A 67 -2.55 -29.82 -13.26
C ALA A 67 -3.54 -29.02 -14.10
N VAL A 68 -3.78 -29.44 -15.35
CA VAL A 68 -4.90 -28.91 -16.13
C VAL A 68 -6.14 -29.74 -15.82
N GLY A 69 -7.24 -29.08 -15.48
CA GLY A 69 -8.46 -29.80 -15.16
C GLY A 69 -9.70 -28.93 -15.12
N ASN A 70 -10.79 -29.53 -14.66
CA ASN A 70 -12.09 -28.89 -14.57
C ASN A 70 -12.14 -27.95 -13.35
N PRO A 71 -12.55 -26.67 -13.51
CA PRO A 71 -12.56 -25.68 -12.42
C PRO A 71 -13.53 -26.01 -11.29
N GLN A 72 -14.58 -26.81 -11.51
CA GLN A 72 -15.51 -27.23 -10.47
C GLN A 72 -14.88 -28.21 -9.45
N SER A 73 -13.68 -28.72 -9.71
CA SER A 73 -12.91 -29.51 -8.73
C SER A 73 -12.13 -28.65 -7.72
N ALA A 74 -12.04 -27.34 -7.94
CA ALA A 74 -11.36 -26.41 -7.05
C ALA A 74 -12.30 -25.84 -5.97
N LEU A 75 -11.75 -25.52 -4.80
CA LEU A 75 -12.45 -24.82 -3.72
C LEU A 75 -12.91 -23.43 -4.19
N PHE A 76 -12.02 -22.73 -4.90
CA PHE A 76 -12.29 -21.47 -5.55
C PHE A 76 -11.45 -21.35 -6.83
N THR A 77 -11.83 -20.42 -7.72
CA THR A 77 -11.12 -20.13 -8.95
C THR A 77 -10.94 -18.63 -9.14
N LEU A 78 -9.71 -18.23 -9.48
CA LEU A 78 -9.36 -16.89 -9.95
C LEU A 78 -9.68 -16.80 -11.45
N SER A 79 -10.67 -15.99 -11.82
CA SER A 79 -11.12 -15.81 -13.20
C SER A 79 -10.83 -14.39 -13.68
N ALA A 80 -10.36 -14.25 -14.92
CA ALA A 80 -10.20 -12.96 -15.61
C ALA A 80 -10.50 -13.12 -17.11
N LEU A 81 -10.80 -12.04 -17.81
CA LEU A 81 -10.98 -12.05 -19.26
C LEU A 81 -9.65 -12.39 -19.97
N PRO A 82 -9.69 -13.01 -21.16
CA PRO A 82 -8.49 -13.34 -21.93
C PRO A 82 -7.50 -12.18 -22.09
N GLU A 83 -8.01 -11.00 -22.46
CA GLU A 83 -7.20 -9.78 -22.64
C GLU A 83 -6.56 -9.28 -21.34
N GLN A 84 -7.17 -9.56 -20.17
CA GLN A 84 -6.61 -9.17 -18.88
C GLN A 84 -5.46 -10.10 -18.47
N TRP A 85 -5.58 -11.40 -18.77
CA TRP A 85 -4.47 -12.32 -18.63
C TRP A 85 -3.32 -11.99 -19.58
N GLU A 86 -3.62 -11.61 -20.82
CA GLU A 86 -2.60 -11.16 -21.77
C GLU A 86 -1.81 -9.95 -21.25
N GLU A 87 -2.46 -8.99 -20.60
CA GLU A 87 -1.78 -7.87 -19.93
C GLU A 87 -0.98 -8.32 -18.70
N PHE A 88 -1.56 -9.17 -17.86
CA PHE A 88 -0.90 -9.71 -16.65
C PHE A 88 0.40 -10.44 -16.99
N PHE A 89 0.43 -11.20 -18.10
CA PHE A 89 1.59 -11.97 -18.55
C PHE A 89 2.51 -11.22 -19.53
N LYS A 90 2.59 -9.89 -19.40
CA LYS A 90 3.69 -9.09 -19.99
C LYS A 90 4.89 -9.05 -19.05
N GLN A 91 6.10 -8.85 -19.58
CA GLN A 91 7.33 -8.79 -18.78
C GLN A 91 7.24 -7.79 -17.61
N THR A 92 6.70 -6.62 -17.90
CA THR A 92 6.40 -5.57 -16.92
C THR A 92 4.97 -5.13 -17.16
N PRO A 93 3.98 -5.77 -16.51
CA PRO A 93 2.57 -5.40 -16.66
C PRO A 93 2.37 -3.98 -16.16
N VAL A 94 1.55 -3.19 -16.86
CA VAL A 94 1.16 -1.85 -16.40
C VAL A 94 0.03 -1.93 -15.38
N ALA A 95 -0.21 -0.88 -14.61
CA ALA A 95 -1.36 -0.82 -13.71
C ALA A 95 -2.70 -1.01 -14.45
N PRO A 96 -3.65 -1.80 -13.91
CA PRO A 96 -3.63 -2.52 -12.64
C PRO A 96 -3.25 -4.02 -12.78
N TYR A 97 -2.63 -4.40 -13.89
CA TYR A 97 -2.33 -5.79 -14.26
C TYR A 97 -1.09 -6.37 -13.59
N GLN A 98 -0.37 -5.58 -12.76
CA GLN A 98 0.80 -6.04 -12.01
C GLN A 98 0.47 -7.09 -10.94
N SER A 99 -0.80 -7.21 -10.54
CA SER A 99 -1.24 -8.23 -9.60
C SER A 99 -2.72 -8.57 -9.80
N TYR A 100 -3.12 -9.78 -9.40
CA TYR A 100 -4.54 -10.15 -9.41
C TYR A 100 -5.35 -9.28 -8.43
N TRP A 101 -4.73 -8.86 -7.31
CA TRP A 101 -5.33 -7.88 -6.40
C TRP A 101 -5.58 -6.52 -7.06
N GLY A 102 -4.67 -6.06 -7.92
CA GLY A 102 -4.85 -4.83 -8.69
C GLY A 102 -6.01 -4.95 -9.67
N MET A 103 -6.04 -6.01 -10.46
CA MET A 103 -7.14 -6.27 -11.38
C MET A 103 -8.49 -6.38 -10.63
N PHE A 104 -8.53 -7.13 -9.53
CA PHE A 104 -9.74 -7.34 -8.72
C PHE A 104 -10.20 -6.05 -8.03
N GLY A 105 -9.28 -5.30 -7.44
CA GLY A 105 -9.54 -4.01 -6.79
C GLY A 105 -10.08 -2.95 -7.76
N MET A 106 -9.70 -3.04 -9.04
CA MET A 106 -10.17 -2.13 -10.09
C MET A 106 -11.52 -2.49 -10.70
N ASN A 107 -12.22 -3.52 -10.20
CA ASN A 107 -13.60 -3.80 -10.62
C ASN A 107 -14.59 -2.63 -10.40
N ILE A 108 -14.20 -1.60 -9.63
CA ILE A 108 -14.92 -0.32 -9.54
C ILE A 108 -14.89 0.50 -10.84
N LYS A 109 -13.96 0.21 -11.76
CA LYS A 109 -13.77 0.88 -13.06
C LYS A 109 -13.61 -0.09 -14.25
N GLN A 110 -13.51 -1.39 -14.00
CA GLN A 110 -13.44 -2.45 -15.02
C GLN A 110 -14.41 -3.59 -14.70
N GLN A 111 -14.51 -4.60 -15.56
CA GLN A 111 -15.34 -5.80 -15.35
C GLN A 111 -14.52 -7.06 -15.63
N GLY A 112 -15.03 -8.22 -15.24
CA GLY A 112 -14.54 -9.52 -15.68
C GLY A 112 -13.51 -10.22 -14.80
N ILE A 113 -13.04 -9.57 -13.72
CA ILE A 113 -12.21 -10.22 -12.70
C ILE A 113 -13.10 -10.76 -11.59
N GLU A 114 -13.04 -12.06 -11.32
CA GLU A 114 -13.93 -12.72 -10.37
C GLU A 114 -13.21 -13.79 -9.57
N VAL A 115 -13.54 -13.88 -8.28
CA VAL A 115 -13.26 -15.05 -7.46
C VAL A 115 -14.53 -15.89 -7.42
N GLN A 116 -14.51 -17.05 -8.07
CA GLN A 116 -15.65 -17.97 -8.13
C GLN A 116 -15.46 -19.09 -7.10
N GLY A 117 -16.52 -19.49 -6.40
CA GLY A 117 -16.47 -20.55 -5.38
C GLY A 117 -16.30 -20.00 -3.95
N ASP A 118 -15.62 -20.78 -3.09
CA ASP A 118 -15.51 -20.49 -1.66
C ASP A 118 -14.64 -19.26 -1.38
N GLN A 119 -15.30 -18.17 -0.97
CA GLN A 119 -14.64 -16.91 -0.64
C GLN A 119 -13.75 -17.04 0.61
N THR A 120 -14.10 -17.92 1.54
CA THR A 120 -13.33 -18.14 2.77
C THR A 120 -12.00 -18.79 2.44
N GLU A 121 -12.02 -19.84 1.61
CA GLU A 121 -10.80 -20.50 1.14
C GLU A 121 -9.94 -19.55 0.29
N PHE A 122 -10.54 -18.71 -0.55
CA PHE A 122 -9.81 -17.66 -1.25
C PHE A 122 -9.03 -16.73 -0.30
N ALA A 123 -9.68 -16.30 0.79
CA ALA A 123 -9.05 -15.44 1.78
C ALA A 123 -8.00 -16.20 2.63
N HIS A 124 -8.24 -17.47 2.97
CA HIS A 124 -7.28 -18.30 3.72
C HIS A 124 -6.00 -18.56 2.93
N TRP A 125 -6.13 -18.81 1.63
CA TRP A 125 -5.01 -19.19 0.76
C TRP A 125 -4.39 -18.01 0.01
N THR A 126 -4.67 -16.75 0.38
CA THR A 126 -4.21 -15.58 -0.38
C THR A 126 -2.71 -15.47 -0.59
N HIS A 127 -1.95 -15.74 0.46
CA HIS A 127 -0.51 -15.74 0.43
C HIS A 127 0.08 -16.84 -0.47
N VAL A 128 -0.65 -17.96 -0.65
CA VAL A 128 -0.28 -19.04 -1.55
C VAL A 128 -0.67 -18.73 -2.99
N TRP A 129 -1.95 -18.43 -3.28
CA TRP A 129 -2.38 -18.23 -4.66
C TRP A 129 -1.71 -17.01 -5.29
N ARG A 130 -1.41 -15.95 -4.52
CA ARG A 130 -0.69 -14.78 -5.02
C ARG A 130 0.76 -15.13 -5.36
N ARG A 131 1.45 -15.94 -4.53
CA ARG A 131 2.81 -16.39 -4.84
C ARG A 131 2.83 -17.32 -6.05
N VAL A 132 1.86 -18.21 -6.17
CA VAL A 132 1.76 -19.12 -7.33
C VAL A 132 1.54 -18.34 -8.63
N LEU A 133 0.70 -17.31 -8.63
CA LEU A 133 0.53 -16.44 -9.80
C LEU A 133 1.82 -15.68 -10.18
N GLU A 134 2.58 -15.18 -9.21
CA GLU A 134 3.88 -14.54 -9.45
C GLU A 134 4.89 -15.55 -10.02
N LEU A 135 4.92 -16.79 -9.52
CA LEU A 135 5.78 -17.84 -10.07
C LEU A 135 5.34 -18.30 -11.46
N ALA A 136 4.03 -18.32 -11.74
CA ALA A 136 3.50 -18.58 -13.08
C ALA A 136 3.91 -17.49 -14.06
N HIS A 137 3.85 -16.23 -13.65
CA HIS A 137 4.41 -15.10 -14.40
C HIS A 137 5.91 -15.30 -14.67
N HIS A 138 6.70 -15.59 -13.64
CA HIS A 138 8.14 -15.82 -13.79
C HIS A 138 8.49 -17.02 -14.69
N ALA A 139 7.65 -18.06 -14.67
CA ALA A 139 7.79 -19.19 -15.57
C ALA A 139 7.60 -18.75 -17.03
N HIS A 140 6.55 -17.99 -17.31
CA HIS A 140 6.15 -17.57 -18.65
C HIS A 140 6.98 -16.43 -19.23
N CYS A 141 7.10 -15.33 -18.48
CA CYS A 141 7.76 -14.10 -18.91
C CYS A 141 9.24 -14.07 -18.49
N GLY A 142 9.54 -14.64 -17.32
CA GLY A 142 10.79 -14.39 -16.60
C GLY A 142 10.56 -13.50 -15.38
N PRO A 143 11.52 -13.41 -14.45
CA PRO A 143 11.38 -12.55 -13.26
C PRO A 143 11.20 -11.09 -13.65
N TYR A 144 10.49 -10.32 -12.83
CA TYR A 144 10.38 -8.87 -13.01
C TYR A 144 11.78 -8.23 -13.06
N PRO A 145 11.98 -7.17 -13.87
CA PRO A 145 13.20 -6.38 -13.85
C PRO A 145 13.19 -5.46 -12.63
N GLU A 146 13.44 -6.05 -11.45
CA GLU A 146 13.47 -5.33 -10.18
C GLU A 146 14.68 -4.39 -10.10
N ASP A 147 14.46 -3.18 -9.58
CA ASP A 147 15.54 -2.26 -9.22
C ASP A 147 16.33 -2.81 -8.01
N GLU A 148 17.58 -2.38 -7.87
CA GLU A 148 18.40 -2.71 -6.71
C GLU A 148 18.15 -1.69 -5.57
N GLN A 149 18.07 -2.18 -4.34
CA GLN A 149 18.13 -1.33 -3.14
C GLN A 149 19.54 -1.41 -2.55
N VAL A 150 20.27 -0.29 -2.63
CA VAL A 150 21.55 -0.15 -1.94
C VAL A 150 21.27 -0.11 -0.43
N GLN A 151 21.92 -1.01 0.31
CA GLN A 151 21.85 -1.01 1.77
C GLN A 151 22.81 0.04 2.32
N PRO A 152 22.35 0.98 3.15
CA PRO A 152 23.25 1.95 3.76
C PRO A 152 24.09 1.28 4.86
N ASP A 153 25.35 1.68 5.00
CA ASP A 153 26.22 1.23 6.09
C ASP A 153 25.96 2.00 7.39
N GLU A 154 25.33 3.16 7.32
CA GLU A 154 25.01 4.04 8.45
C GLU A 154 23.51 4.31 8.52
N ASP A 155 22.98 4.34 9.73
CA ASP A 155 21.61 4.76 10.02
C ASP A 155 21.65 6.08 10.82
N HIS A 156 20.97 7.09 10.29
CA HIS A 156 20.96 8.45 10.83
C HIS A 156 19.71 8.77 11.67
N LEU A 157 18.81 7.80 11.87
CA LEU A 157 17.58 8.04 12.61
C LEU A 157 17.81 7.97 14.13
N VAL A 158 17.18 8.90 14.84
CA VAL A 158 17.13 8.93 16.31
C VAL A 158 15.71 8.75 16.78
N GLY A 159 15.43 7.61 17.41
CA GLY A 159 14.13 7.30 18.02
C GLY A 159 13.97 7.88 19.43
N ARG A 160 12.81 8.49 19.70
CA ARG A 160 12.44 9.09 20.98
C ARG A 160 10.96 8.85 21.30
N TYR A 161 10.61 9.10 22.57
CA TYR A 161 9.22 9.12 23.02
C TYR A 161 8.83 10.51 23.49
N VAL A 162 7.60 10.91 23.21
CA VAL A 162 6.97 12.13 23.73
C VAL A 162 5.57 11.79 24.26
N TYR A 163 5.11 12.51 25.28
CA TYR A 163 3.72 12.41 25.73
C TYR A 163 2.90 13.48 25.03
N LEU A 164 1.89 13.05 24.27
CA LEU A 164 0.93 13.94 23.63
C LEU A 164 -0.43 13.81 24.32
N THR A 165 -1.21 14.88 24.30
CA THR A 165 -2.64 14.83 24.57
C THR A 165 -3.37 15.14 23.27
N ALA A 166 -3.78 14.09 22.56
CA ALA A 166 -4.51 14.22 21.30
C ALA A 166 -6.03 14.34 21.58
N PRO A 167 -6.78 15.10 20.76
CA PRO A 167 -8.23 15.02 20.78
C PRO A 167 -8.70 13.58 20.59
N ILE A 168 -9.76 13.17 21.29
CA ILE A 168 -10.38 11.84 21.25
C ILE A 168 -9.52 10.72 21.88
N TRP A 169 -8.24 10.58 21.52
CA TRP A 169 -7.35 9.57 22.10
C TRP A 169 -6.79 9.95 23.47
N GLY A 170 -6.88 11.21 23.88
CA GLY A 170 -6.38 11.65 25.18
C GLY A 170 -4.85 11.52 25.30
N ARG A 171 -4.37 11.31 26.52
CA ARG A 171 -2.92 11.28 26.80
C ARG A 171 -2.29 9.96 26.37
N CYS A 172 -1.36 10.02 25.42
CA CYS A 172 -0.67 8.86 24.83
C CYS A 172 0.85 9.04 24.88
N LYS A 173 1.59 7.93 25.03
CA LYS A 173 3.05 7.91 24.86
C LYS A 173 3.36 7.56 23.41
N VAL A 174 3.82 8.54 22.65
CA VAL A 174 4.04 8.44 21.21
C VAL A 174 5.52 8.28 20.90
N PHE A 175 5.85 7.28 20.10
CA PHE A 175 7.18 7.10 19.52
C PHE A 175 7.32 7.98 18.29
N TYR A 176 8.48 8.60 18.13
CA TYR A 176 8.83 9.31 16.91
C TYR A 176 10.32 9.15 16.62
N GLU A 177 10.65 9.27 15.35
CA GLU A 177 12.01 9.26 14.83
C GLU A 177 12.31 10.61 14.18
N THR A 178 13.57 10.99 14.22
CA THR A 178 14.05 12.22 13.58
C THR A 178 15.40 11.99 12.90
N SER A 179 15.64 12.70 11.81
CA SER A 179 16.92 12.72 11.10
C SER A 179 17.07 14.01 10.29
N GLY A 180 18.29 14.28 9.85
CA GLY A 180 18.61 15.49 9.08
C GLY A 180 18.75 16.75 9.93
N ASP A 181 19.35 17.76 9.34
CA ASP A 181 19.72 19.02 9.97
C ASP A 181 19.43 20.24 9.08
N GLY A 182 18.73 20.04 7.96
CA GLY A 182 18.34 21.12 7.07
C GLY A 182 17.20 22.00 7.60
N ASP A 183 17.07 23.19 7.03
CA ASP A 183 16.25 24.29 7.57
C ASP A 183 14.73 24.06 7.52
N GLN A 184 14.23 23.19 6.64
CA GLN A 184 12.79 22.95 6.49
C GLN A 184 12.34 21.76 7.35
N PRO A 185 11.51 21.96 8.39
CA PRO A 185 10.91 20.84 9.10
C PRO A 185 9.89 20.14 8.21
N ILE A 186 9.90 18.81 8.21
CA ILE A 186 8.86 17.99 7.55
C ILE A 186 8.43 16.85 8.47
N VAL A 187 7.12 16.64 8.56
CA VAL A 187 6.52 15.55 9.34
C VAL A 187 5.91 14.55 8.38
N PHE A 188 6.42 13.32 8.42
CA PHE A 188 5.91 12.18 7.68
C PHE A 188 4.86 11.41 8.48
N LEU A 189 3.80 10.98 7.80
CA LEU A 189 2.65 10.29 8.36
C LEU A 189 2.49 8.92 7.68
N HIS A 190 2.61 7.85 8.47
CA HIS A 190 2.50 6.48 7.97
C HIS A 190 1.07 6.14 7.50
N THR A 191 1.00 5.10 6.67
CA THR A 191 -0.26 4.53 6.16
C THR A 191 -1.03 3.75 7.24
N ALA A 192 -2.30 3.42 6.98
CA ALA A 192 -3.15 2.70 7.92
C ALA A 192 -2.55 1.34 8.31
N GLY A 193 -2.49 1.03 9.61
CA GLY A 193 -1.98 -0.25 10.09
C GLY A 193 -0.46 -0.42 9.99
N SER A 194 0.29 0.63 9.67
CA SER A 194 1.76 0.62 9.57
C SER A 194 2.40 1.55 10.62
N ASP A 195 3.67 1.91 10.43
CA ASP A 195 4.45 2.76 11.33
C ASP A 195 5.58 3.54 10.62
N GLY A 196 6.35 4.32 11.37
CA GLY A 196 7.37 5.22 10.85
C GLY A 196 8.49 4.56 10.04
N ARG A 197 8.67 3.23 10.13
CA ARG A 197 9.63 2.49 9.30
C ARG A 197 9.40 2.65 7.80
N GLN A 198 8.18 3.05 7.40
CA GLN A 198 7.88 3.36 6.00
C GLN A 198 8.70 4.51 5.41
N TYR A 199 9.26 5.37 6.25
CA TYR A 199 10.01 6.54 5.80
C TYR A 199 11.52 6.41 6.00
N HIS A 200 12.02 5.27 6.49
CA HIS A 200 13.45 5.08 6.78
C HIS A 200 14.37 5.33 5.59
N GLY A 201 13.99 4.89 4.38
CA GLY A 201 14.76 5.14 3.17
C GLY A 201 14.92 6.64 2.88
N VAL A 202 13.81 7.39 2.96
CA VAL A 202 13.80 8.85 2.76
C VAL A 202 14.55 9.58 3.88
N MET A 203 14.36 9.14 5.13
CA MET A 203 14.97 9.75 6.31
C MET A 203 16.48 9.51 6.41
N ASN A 204 17.01 8.48 5.75
CA ASN A 204 18.44 8.23 5.60
C ASN A 204 19.07 8.91 4.38
N ASP A 205 18.28 9.27 3.36
CA ASP A 205 18.77 9.87 2.13
C ASP A 205 19.52 11.19 2.40
N ALA A 206 20.77 11.28 1.94
CA ALA A 206 21.63 12.43 2.21
C ALA A 206 21.07 13.75 1.63
N ARG A 207 20.44 13.70 0.44
CA ARG A 207 19.83 14.88 -0.20
C ARG A 207 18.68 15.42 0.64
N MET A 208 17.92 14.52 1.26
CA MET A 208 16.84 14.88 2.18
C MET A 208 17.35 15.41 3.51
N ARG A 209 18.36 14.76 4.11
CA ARG A 209 18.95 15.18 5.40
C ARG A 209 19.56 16.58 5.36
N GLU A 210 20.22 16.93 4.25
CA GLU A 210 20.81 18.26 4.04
C GLU A 210 19.74 19.37 3.93
N ARG A 211 18.55 19.04 3.40
CA ARG A 211 17.49 20.03 3.12
C ARG A 211 16.45 20.15 4.22
N CYS A 212 16.25 19.07 4.97
CA CYS A 212 15.14 18.97 5.91
C CYS A 212 15.59 18.42 7.26
N THR A 213 14.97 18.97 8.32
CA THR A 213 14.87 18.27 9.60
C THR A 213 13.59 17.43 9.57
N MET A 214 13.75 16.13 9.44
CA MET A 214 12.66 15.18 9.22
C MET A 214 12.17 14.58 10.53
N TYR A 215 10.85 14.39 10.62
CA TYR A 215 10.18 13.75 11.75
C TYR A 215 9.18 12.72 11.22
N CYS A 216 9.07 11.58 11.87
CA CYS A 216 7.97 10.65 11.66
C CYS A 216 7.52 10.12 13.02
N PHE A 217 6.22 10.11 13.28
CA PHE A 217 5.69 9.56 14.53
C PHE A 217 4.70 8.44 14.26
N ASP A 218 4.69 7.45 15.14
CA ASP A 218 3.71 6.38 15.11
C ASP A 218 2.44 6.89 15.77
N LEU A 219 1.29 6.76 15.12
CA LEU A 219 0.01 7.11 15.75
C LEU A 219 -0.23 6.29 17.02
N PRO A 220 -1.05 6.79 17.97
CA PRO A 220 -1.44 6.00 19.13
C PRO A 220 -1.92 4.58 18.74
N GLY A 221 -1.31 3.56 19.36
CA GLY A 221 -1.59 2.15 19.09
C GLY A 221 -0.88 1.54 17.87
N HIS A 222 -0.06 2.31 17.16
CA HIS A 222 0.72 1.84 16.01
C HIS A 222 2.20 1.69 16.37
N GLY A 223 2.91 0.81 15.66
CA GLY A 223 4.35 0.61 15.79
C GLY A 223 4.83 0.52 17.24
N ARG A 224 5.65 1.49 17.64
CA ARG A 224 6.21 1.62 18.98
C ARG A 224 5.44 2.57 19.89
N SER A 225 4.41 3.25 19.38
CA SER A 225 3.51 4.10 20.15
C SER A 225 2.55 3.28 21.00
N PHE A 226 2.27 3.78 22.20
CA PHE A 226 1.33 3.14 23.10
C PHE A 226 -0.10 3.46 22.66
N PRO A 227 -1.06 2.54 22.84
CA PRO A 227 -2.47 2.85 22.67
C PRO A 227 -2.92 3.89 23.70
N SER A 228 -4.04 4.57 23.43
CA SER A 228 -4.64 5.46 24.41
C SER A 228 -5.11 4.70 25.66
N GLN A 229 -5.21 5.40 26.78
CA GLN A 229 -5.69 4.79 28.03
C GLN A 229 -7.15 4.30 27.95
N SER A 230 -7.93 4.88 27.05
CA SER A 230 -9.33 4.52 26.79
C SER A 230 -9.50 3.49 25.65
N TYR A 231 -8.39 2.98 25.09
CA TYR A 231 -8.42 2.05 23.96
C TYR A 231 -8.80 0.64 24.41
N TYR A 232 -9.78 0.04 23.73
CA TYR A 232 -10.02 -1.39 23.76
C TYR A 232 -9.38 -2.06 22.53
N PRO A 233 -8.68 -3.20 22.67
CA PRO A 233 -8.16 -3.94 21.52
C PRO A 233 -9.24 -4.20 20.47
N GLY A 234 -8.94 -3.87 19.20
CA GLY A 234 -9.87 -4.01 18.08
C GLY A 234 -10.86 -2.85 17.90
N ALA A 235 -10.90 -1.86 18.81
CA ALA A 235 -11.79 -0.70 18.72
C ALA A 235 -11.03 0.59 18.33
N HIS A 236 -10.04 0.48 17.43
CA HIS A 236 -9.35 1.67 16.93
C HIS A 236 -10.30 2.48 16.05
N THR A 237 -10.27 3.79 16.17
CA THR A 237 -11.08 4.69 15.34
C THR A 237 -10.27 5.91 14.95
N ASN A 238 -10.38 6.28 13.67
CA ASN A 238 -9.83 7.51 13.12
C ASN A 238 -10.98 8.43 12.70
N THR A 239 -10.94 9.68 13.17
CA THR A 239 -11.74 10.78 12.65
C THR A 239 -10.80 11.89 12.20
N GLU A 240 -11.31 12.86 11.44
CA GLU A 240 -10.50 14.01 11.04
C GLU A 240 -9.94 14.74 12.28
N ASP A 241 -10.76 14.93 13.31
CA ASP A 241 -10.36 15.59 14.56
C ASP A 241 -9.32 14.82 15.36
N SER A 242 -9.42 13.48 15.44
CA SER A 242 -8.42 12.69 16.16
C SER A 242 -7.06 12.77 15.45
N TYR A 243 -7.08 12.69 14.11
CA TYR A 243 -5.87 12.63 13.31
C TYR A 243 -5.18 13.99 13.20
N VAL A 244 -5.90 15.03 12.73
CA VAL A 244 -5.38 16.41 12.61
C VAL A 244 -4.97 16.92 13.99
N GLY A 245 -5.79 16.66 15.01
CA GLY A 245 -5.50 17.05 16.38
C GLY A 245 -4.25 16.37 16.96
N CYS A 246 -4.00 15.10 16.62
CA CYS A 246 -2.77 14.40 17.01
C CYS A 246 -1.53 15.02 16.34
N ILE A 247 -1.63 15.37 15.05
CA ILE A 247 -0.56 16.04 14.30
C ILE A 247 -0.27 17.41 14.93
N ALA A 248 -1.30 18.21 15.19
CA ALA A 248 -1.16 19.52 15.84
C ALA A 248 -0.52 19.39 17.23
N ALA A 249 -0.93 18.40 18.03
CA ALA A 249 -0.35 18.11 19.34
C ALA A 249 1.14 17.74 19.23
N PHE A 250 1.51 16.94 18.24
CA PHE A 250 2.91 16.56 17.98
C PHE A 250 3.76 17.77 17.56
N VAL A 251 3.29 18.54 16.57
CA VAL A 251 3.95 19.78 16.10
C VAL A 251 4.19 20.74 17.25
N LYS A 252 3.16 20.96 18.07
CA LYS A 252 3.25 21.82 19.26
C LYS A 252 4.21 21.27 20.31
N ALA A 253 4.18 19.97 20.60
CA ALA A 253 5.01 19.36 21.64
C ALA A 253 6.51 19.42 21.33
N LEU A 254 6.87 19.34 20.05
CA LEU A 254 8.25 19.49 19.60
C LEU A 254 8.62 20.93 19.22
N GLY A 255 7.68 21.87 19.27
CA GLY A 255 7.92 23.27 18.92
C GLY A 255 8.30 23.46 17.45
N LEU A 256 7.77 22.63 16.54
CA LEU A 256 8.14 22.71 15.12
C LEU A 256 7.56 24.00 14.52
N ASN A 257 8.42 24.81 13.92
CA ASN A 257 8.03 26.05 13.28
C ASN A 257 7.74 25.80 11.80
N LYS A 258 6.47 25.95 11.38
CA LYS A 258 6.06 25.87 9.97
C LYS A 258 6.53 24.56 9.29
N PRO A 259 6.17 23.37 9.80
CA PRO A 259 6.47 22.13 9.13
C PRO A 259 5.66 21.95 7.84
N ILE A 260 6.24 21.22 6.88
CA ILE A 260 5.50 20.56 5.81
C ILE A 260 4.92 19.26 6.36
N ILE A 261 3.67 18.94 6.03
CA ILE A 261 3.03 17.67 6.42
C ILE A 261 2.88 16.77 5.20
N CYS A 262 3.46 15.57 5.25
CA CYS A 262 3.55 14.64 4.13
C CYS A 262 3.08 13.24 4.57
N GLY A 263 2.25 12.57 3.77
CA GLY A 263 1.65 11.30 4.19
C GLY A 263 1.00 10.56 3.03
N ALA A 264 0.96 9.23 3.11
CA ALA A 264 0.38 8.37 2.07
C ALA A 264 -0.98 7.78 2.47
N SER A 265 -1.82 7.48 1.48
CA SER A 265 -3.08 6.72 1.66
C SER A 265 -4.06 7.48 2.56
N MET A 266 -4.52 6.85 3.65
CA MET A 266 -5.25 7.51 4.73
C MET A 266 -4.60 8.83 5.18
N ALA A 267 -3.28 8.86 5.31
CA ALA A 267 -2.56 10.07 5.68
C ALA A 267 -2.48 11.10 4.55
N GLY A 268 -2.61 10.69 3.29
CA GLY A 268 -2.75 11.59 2.14
C GLY A 268 -4.05 12.39 2.19
N GLN A 269 -5.17 11.74 2.54
CA GLN A 269 -6.43 12.44 2.83
C GLN A 269 -6.30 13.39 4.02
N VAL A 270 -5.61 12.96 5.08
CA VAL A 270 -5.35 13.81 6.24
C VAL A 270 -4.48 15.02 5.88
N CYS A 271 -3.52 14.89 4.96
CA CYS A 271 -2.78 16.06 4.46
C CYS A 271 -3.70 17.10 3.81
N LEU A 272 -4.74 16.68 3.08
CA LEU A 272 -5.75 17.62 2.55
C LEU A 272 -6.57 18.27 3.68
N ALA A 273 -6.95 17.50 4.71
CA ALA A 273 -7.61 18.05 5.90
C ALA A 273 -6.71 19.02 6.67
N VAL A 274 -5.41 18.74 6.78
CA VAL A 274 -4.40 19.63 7.35
C VAL A 274 -4.27 20.90 6.52
N ALA A 275 -4.33 20.84 5.18
CA ALA A 275 -4.29 22.04 4.35
C ALA A 275 -5.49 22.96 4.62
N ILE A 276 -6.68 22.40 4.79
CA ILE A 276 -7.89 23.15 5.23
C ILE A 276 -7.67 23.76 6.62
N ARG A 277 -7.06 23.00 7.54
CA ARG A 277 -6.89 23.36 8.96
C ARG A 277 -5.47 23.81 9.30
N HIS A 278 -4.74 24.40 8.34
CA HIS A 278 -3.29 24.54 8.46
C HIS A 278 -2.86 25.40 9.65
N GLN A 279 -3.67 26.39 10.03
CA GLN A 279 -3.43 27.26 11.18
C GLN A 279 -3.50 26.52 12.52
N GLU A 280 -4.40 25.53 12.64
CA GLU A 280 -4.52 24.69 13.84
C GLU A 280 -3.25 23.85 14.05
N VAL A 281 -2.72 23.31 12.96
CA VAL A 281 -1.52 22.47 12.97
C VAL A 281 -0.24 23.32 13.07
N GLY A 282 -0.26 24.54 12.56
CA GLY A 282 0.94 25.34 12.30
C GLY A 282 1.67 24.92 11.03
N ALA A 283 1.00 24.15 10.15
CA ALA A 283 1.56 23.68 8.88
C ALA A 283 1.74 24.83 7.89
N CYS A 284 2.79 24.75 7.09
CA CYS A 284 3.08 25.75 6.05
C CYS A 284 2.91 25.23 4.63
N GLY A 285 2.60 23.96 4.47
CA GLY A 285 2.43 23.29 3.18
C GLY A 285 2.16 21.81 3.42
N THR A 286 1.55 21.16 2.42
CA THR A 286 1.25 19.73 2.51
C THR A 286 1.63 19.01 1.24
N ILE A 287 2.07 17.76 1.40
CA ILE A 287 2.40 16.84 0.32
C ILE A 287 1.54 15.58 0.48
N PRO A 288 0.28 15.59 0.01
CA PRO A 288 -0.55 14.39 -0.03
C PRO A 288 0.06 13.37 -1.01
N LEU A 289 0.41 12.19 -0.51
CA LEU A 289 0.78 11.04 -1.34
C LEU A 289 -0.43 10.11 -1.44
N GLN A 290 -0.74 9.58 -2.62
CA GLN A 290 -1.80 8.56 -2.77
C GLN A 290 -3.14 8.94 -2.12
N GLY A 291 -3.48 10.23 -2.18
CA GLY A 291 -4.65 10.82 -1.54
C GLY A 291 -5.58 11.46 -2.56
N SER A 292 -6.87 11.47 -2.25
CA SER A 292 -7.93 12.15 -3.01
C SER A 292 -8.97 12.72 -2.05
N ASP A 293 -9.79 13.67 -2.51
CA ASP A 293 -10.80 14.31 -1.67
C ASP A 293 -11.93 13.40 -1.21
N TYR A 294 -12.10 12.24 -1.84
CA TYR A 294 -13.01 11.18 -1.42
C TYR A 294 -12.66 9.87 -2.13
N LEU A 295 -12.63 8.77 -1.40
CA LEU A 295 -12.39 7.44 -1.95
C LEU A 295 -13.61 6.54 -1.76
N ASN A 296 -14.31 6.29 -2.87
CA ASN A 296 -15.52 5.47 -2.89
C ASN A 296 -15.20 3.99 -3.09
N MET A 297 -14.61 3.36 -2.07
CA MET A 297 -14.30 1.94 -2.07
C MET A 297 -15.03 1.28 -0.91
N GLU A 298 -15.60 0.10 -1.14
CA GLU A 298 -16.26 -0.66 -0.07
C GLU A 298 -15.27 -1.62 0.60
N ARG A 299 -15.34 -1.66 1.93
CA ARG A 299 -14.66 -2.69 2.72
C ARG A 299 -15.22 -4.06 2.39
N GLN A 300 -14.32 -5.03 2.35
CA GLN A 300 -14.65 -6.40 1.99
C GLN A 300 -14.74 -7.24 3.26
N TRP A 301 -15.60 -8.25 3.27
CA TRP A 301 -15.93 -9.00 4.49
C TRP A 301 -14.69 -9.59 5.21
N TYR A 302 -13.62 -9.91 4.48
CA TYR A 302 -12.41 -10.55 5.00
C TYR A 302 -11.50 -9.61 5.82
N ASP A 303 -11.65 -8.29 5.72
CA ASP A 303 -10.71 -7.32 6.30
C ASP A 303 -10.86 -7.08 7.82
N ARG A 304 -11.96 -7.54 8.41
CA ARG A 304 -12.24 -7.59 9.86
C ARG A 304 -12.82 -8.93 10.27
N SER A 305 -12.68 -9.93 9.43
CA SER A 305 -13.23 -11.25 9.69
C SER A 305 -12.41 -11.95 10.78
N PRO A 306 -13.03 -12.47 11.84
CA PRO A 306 -12.34 -13.33 12.81
C PRO A 306 -11.94 -14.68 12.20
N TYR A 307 -12.48 -15.02 11.03
CA TYR A 307 -12.12 -16.22 10.28
C TYR A 307 -10.87 -16.05 9.43
N VAL A 308 -10.38 -14.82 9.23
CA VAL A 308 -9.25 -14.53 8.33
C VAL A 308 -8.06 -14.06 9.17
N ASN A 309 -6.93 -14.72 9.02
CA ASN A 309 -5.69 -14.30 9.66
C ASN A 309 -5.17 -13.01 9.01
N GLN A 310 -5.40 -11.88 9.67
CA GLN A 310 -5.03 -10.56 9.16
C GLN A 310 -3.53 -10.38 8.97
N SER A 311 -2.69 -11.06 9.76
CA SER A 311 -1.23 -11.02 9.61
C SER A 311 -0.72 -11.72 8.34
N LEU A 312 -1.56 -12.55 7.69
CA LEU A 312 -1.28 -13.12 6.37
C LEU A 312 -2.09 -12.43 5.28
N PHE A 313 -3.31 -12.00 5.56
CA PHE A 313 -4.19 -11.44 4.54
C PHE A 313 -3.82 -10.00 4.16
N ASN A 314 -3.72 -9.10 5.14
CA ASN A 314 -3.43 -7.69 4.91
C ASN A 314 -2.14 -7.45 4.12
N PRO A 315 -1.00 -8.10 4.43
CA PRO A 315 0.22 -7.87 3.67
C PRO A 315 0.15 -8.33 2.21
N GLU A 316 -0.75 -9.24 1.85
CA GLU A 316 -0.92 -9.72 0.47
C GLU A 316 -1.71 -8.73 -0.38
N TRP A 317 -2.74 -8.13 0.21
CA TRP A 317 -3.53 -7.08 -0.45
C TRP A 317 -2.67 -5.85 -0.74
N VAL A 318 -1.89 -5.37 0.24
CA VAL A 318 -0.96 -4.25 0.04
C VAL A 318 0.17 -4.60 -0.92
N TYR A 319 0.63 -5.86 -0.95
CA TYR A 319 1.68 -6.27 -1.88
C TYR A 319 1.23 -6.06 -3.34
N GLY A 320 -0.07 -6.28 -3.61
CA GLY A 320 -0.64 -6.08 -4.94
C GLY A 320 -0.64 -4.64 -5.44
N MET A 321 -0.32 -3.66 -4.60
CA MET A 321 -0.33 -2.22 -4.92
C MET A 321 1.04 -1.64 -5.24
N MET A 322 2.10 -2.44 -5.11
CA MET A 322 3.47 -2.01 -5.37
C MET A 322 3.79 -2.11 -6.86
N SER A 323 4.79 -1.34 -7.28
CA SER A 323 5.36 -1.48 -8.62
C SER A 323 6.02 -2.86 -8.80
N PRO A 324 5.84 -3.54 -9.94
CA PRO A 324 6.51 -4.81 -10.22
C PRO A 324 8.04 -4.67 -10.23
N THR A 325 8.56 -3.48 -10.56
CA THR A 325 10.00 -3.19 -10.61
C THR A 325 10.58 -2.72 -9.27
N ALA A 326 9.77 -2.58 -8.21
CA ALA A 326 10.28 -2.19 -6.90
C ALA A 326 11.27 -3.25 -6.35
N PRO A 327 12.37 -2.85 -5.69
CA PRO A 327 13.32 -3.77 -5.05
C PRO A 327 12.64 -4.79 -4.15
N LEU A 328 12.97 -6.08 -4.31
CA LEU A 328 12.35 -7.16 -3.52
C LEU A 328 12.47 -6.97 -2.01
N VAL A 329 13.63 -6.53 -1.52
CA VAL A 329 13.85 -6.31 -0.08
C VAL A 329 12.90 -5.25 0.49
N ASN A 330 12.53 -4.25 -0.31
CA ASN A 330 11.59 -3.21 0.09
C ASN A 330 10.15 -3.72 0.03
N LYS A 331 9.79 -4.49 -1.00
CA LYS A 331 8.50 -5.19 -1.08
C LYS A 331 8.29 -6.11 0.13
N GLN A 332 9.34 -6.83 0.52
CA GLN A 332 9.34 -7.70 1.70
C GLN A 332 9.26 -6.90 3.01
N LEU A 333 9.91 -5.74 3.10
CA LEU A 333 9.76 -4.86 4.25
C LEU A 333 8.32 -4.39 4.40
N ILE A 334 7.68 -3.92 3.32
CA ILE A 334 6.27 -3.50 3.34
C ILE A 334 5.39 -4.66 3.79
N TRP A 335 5.56 -5.84 3.19
CA TRP A 335 4.85 -7.06 3.61
C TRP A 335 5.03 -7.33 5.12
N HIS A 336 6.26 -7.23 5.64
CA HIS A 336 6.56 -7.43 7.05
C HIS A 336 5.87 -6.41 7.97
N LEU A 337 5.88 -5.13 7.61
CA LEU A 337 5.23 -4.06 8.39
C LEU A 337 3.73 -4.34 8.56
N TYR A 338 3.06 -4.71 7.47
CA TYR A 338 1.63 -5.01 7.49
C TYR A 338 1.28 -6.34 8.15
N SER A 339 2.19 -7.31 8.15
CA SER A 339 2.04 -8.57 8.89
C SER A 339 2.14 -8.37 10.41
N GLY A 340 3.00 -7.45 10.86
CA GLY A 340 3.32 -7.19 12.26
C GLY A 340 2.39 -6.21 12.99
N GLN A 341 1.31 -5.76 12.36
CA GLN A 341 0.38 -4.80 12.95
C GLN A 341 -0.42 -5.38 14.13
N ALA A 342 -0.81 -4.54 15.08
CA ALA A 342 -1.73 -4.94 16.13
C ALA A 342 -3.14 -5.23 15.59
N TYR A 343 -3.87 -6.14 16.23
CA TYR A 343 -5.20 -6.53 15.78
C TYR A 343 -6.17 -5.32 15.73
N GLY A 344 -6.77 -5.10 14.55
CA GLY A 344 -7.77 -4.07 14.32
C GLY A 344 -7.23 -2.63 14.26
N VAL A 345 -5.92 -2.42 14.12
CA VAL A 345 -5.34 -1.06 13.99
C VAL A 345 -5.36 -0.54 12.56
N SER A 346 -5.36 -1.40 11.54
CA SER A 346 -5.71 -1.01 10.16
C SER A 346 -7.20 -0.64 10.06
N TYR A 347 -7.49 0.60 10.45
CA TYR A 347 -8.83 1.18 10.43
C TYR A 347 -9.06 1.89 9.10
N LEU A 348 -9.49 1.14 8.09
CA LEU A 348 -9.75 1.67 6.76
C LEU A 348 -11.07 2.43 6.63
N ASP A 349 -11.96 2.42 7.62
CA ASP A 349 -13.27 3.11 7.51
C ASP A 349 -13.09 4.62 7.27
N PHE A 350 -12.06 5.24 7.85
CA PHE A 350 -11.75 6.65 7.55
C PHE A 350 -11.39 6.83 6.07
N TYR A 351 -10.52 5.96 5.55
CA TYR A 351 -10.00 6.07 4.18
C TYR A 351 -11.07 5.74 3.13
N PHE A 352 -11.85 4.69 3.38
CA PHE A 352 -12.89 4.16 2.52
C PHE A 352 -14.26 4.72 2.90
N GLY A 353 -14.58 5.89 2.34
CA GLY A 353 -15.87 6.55 2.50
C GLY A 353 -16.09 7.32 3.81
N GLY A 354 -15.21 7.18 4.81
CA GLY A 354 -15.37 7.86 6.11
C GLY A 354 -14.94 9.32 6.14
N TRP A 355 -14.04 9.75 5.24
CA TRP A 355 -13.66 11.15 5.08
C TRP A 355 -14.14 11.70 3.73
N ASP A 356 -14.80 12.87 3.76
CA ASP A 356 -15.30 13.56 2.58
C ASP A 356 -14.83 15.02 2.55
N GLY A 357 -13.88 15.30 1.67
CA GLY A 357 -13.31 16.62 1.42
C GLY A 357 -13.93 17.33 0.22
N ARG A 358 -14.83 16.71 -0.55
CA ARG A 358 -15.22 17.18 -1.90
C ARG A 358 -15.74 18.60 -1.94
N SER A 359 -16.52 19.01 -0.95
CA SER A 359 -17.09 20.35 -0.86
C SER A 359 -16.13 21.40 -0.31
N ARG A 360 -14.93 21.01 0.15
CA ARG A 360 -13.99 21.84 0.92
C ARG A 360 -12.67 22.10 0.20
N MET A 361 -12.37 21.39 -0.89
CA MET A 361 -11.10 21.52 -1.61
C MET A 361 -10.88 22.94 -2.16
N ALA A 362 -11.94 23.60 -2.61
CA ALA A 362 -11.87 24.97 -3.11
C ALA A 362 -11.57 26.03 -2.01
N ASP A 363 -11.75 25.67 -0.74
CA ASP A 363 -11.53 26.57 0.40
C ASP A 363 -10.05 26.60 0.85
N ILE A 364 -9.21 25.72 0.31
CA ILE A 364 -7.78 25.67 0.65
C ILE A 364 -7.08 26.90 0.03
N ASP A 365 -6.55 27.77 0.90
CA ASP A 365 -5.70 28.89 0.50
C ASP A 365 -4.25 28.44 0.32
N THR A 366 -3.88 28.14 -0.93
CA THR A 366 -2.53 27.70 -1.30
C THR A 366 -1.46 28.77 -1.14
N LYS A 367 -1.82 30.04 -0.91
CA LYS A 367 -0.84 31.08 -0.54
C LYS A 367 -0.39 30.93 0.92
N SER A 368 -1.29 30.46 1.78
CA SER A 368 -1.02 30.24 3.20
C SER A 368 -0.46 28.83 3.46
N CYS A 369 -0.93 27.84 2.70
CA CYS A 369 -0.50 26.45 2.80
C CYS A 369 -0.52 25.78 1.42
N PRO A 370 0.58 25.86 0.63
CA PRO A 370 0.63 25.25 -0.69
C PRO A 370 0.44 23.72 -0.63
N VAL A 371 -0.16 23.16 -1.68
CA VAL A 371 -0.45 21.72 -1.79
C VAL A 371 0.22 21.18 -3.05
N PHE A 372 1.08 20.17 -2.89
CA PHE A 372 1.66 19.42 -4.00
C PHE A 372 1.37 17.94 -3.81
N MET A 373 0.47 17.39 -4.62
CA MET A 373 0.07 15.99 -4.56
C MET A 373 0.99 15.13 -5.43
N LEU A 374 1.37 13.96 -4.92
CA LEU A 374 2.18 12.98 -5.65
C LEU A 374 1.48 11.63 -5.67
N THR A 375 1.39 11.00 -6.84
CA THR A 375 0.71 9.71 -6.96
C THR A 375 1.52 8.71 -7.76
N GLY A 376 1.86 7.55 -7.18
CA GLY A 376 2.51 6.46 -7.89
C GLY A 376 1.65 5.93 -9.04
N GLU A 377 2.27 5.72 -10.20
CA GLU A 377 1.63 5.20 -11.41
C GLU A 377 0.93 3.84 -11.18
N TYR A 378 1.47 2.99 -10.31
CA TYR A 378 0.97 1.65 -10.02
C TYR A 378 -0.09 1.58 -8.91
N ASP A 379 -0.43 2.72 -8.30
CA ASP A 379 -1.48 2.74 -7.28
C ASP A 379 -2.87 2.61 -7.91
N TRP A 380 -3.46 1.43 -7.76
CA TRP A 380 -4.81 1.15 -8.22
C TRP A 380 -5.89 1.50 -7.20
N SER A 381 -5.56 1.65 -5.90
CA SER A 381 -6.55 2.03 -4.89
C SER A 381 -6.93 3.51 -4.98
N ASN A 382 -5.93 4.36 -5.25
CA ASN A 382 -6.09 5.79 -5.44
C ASN A 382 -5.32 6.20 -6.70
N THR A 383 -5.97 6.09 -7.85
CA THR A 383 -5.30 6.25 -9.14
C THR A 383 -4.80 7.68 -9.36
N PRO A 384 -3.74 7.90 -10.16
CA PRO A 384 -3.27 9.25 -10.52
C PRO A 384 -4.37 10.19 -11.02
N ALA A 385 -5.34 9.66 -11.78
CA ALA A 385 -6.50 10.43 -12.22
C ALA A 385 -7.40 10.95 -11.08
N MET A 386 -7.52 10.21 -9.97
CA MET A 386 -8.33 10.61 -8.81
C MET A 386 -7.65 11.74 -8.02
N SER A 387 -6.34 11.63 -7.84
CA SER A 387 -5.54 12.70 -7.22
C SER A 387 -5.46 13.93 -8.11
N GLN A 388 -5.33 13.78 -9.44
CA GLN A 388 -5.41 14.90 -10.36
C GLN A 388 -6.76 15.62 -10.26
N ALA A 389 -7.88 14.86 -10.30
CA ALA A 389 -9.22 15.42 -10.16
C ALA A 389 -9.45 16.12 -8.80
N THR A 390 -8.69 15.73 -7.76
CA THR A 390 -8.68 16.43 -6.47
C THR A 390 -7.89 17.72 -6.56
N ALA A 391 -6.66 17.69 -7.09
CA ALA A 391 -5.81 18.86 -7.24
C ALA A 391 -6.46 19.95 -8.11
N ASP A 392 -7.19 19.56 -9.16
CA ASP A 392 -7.91 20.49 -10.05
C ASP A 392 -9.00 21.30 -9.31
N LYS A 393 -9.49 20.83 -8.16
CA LYS A 393 -10.47 21.52 -7.31
C LYS A 393 -9.82 22.53 -6.36
N ILE A 394 -8.49 22.50 -6.20
CA ILE A 394 -7.74 23.34 -5.26
C ILE A 394 -6.99 24.42 -6.05
N PRO A 395 -7.41 25.71 -5.98
CA PRO A 395 -6.73 26.78 -6.70
C PRO A 395 -5.24 26.86 -6.35
N GLY A 396 -4.36 26.68 -7.33
CA GLY A 396 -2.91 26.77 -7.16
C GLY A 396 -2.21 25.50 -6.66
N ALA A 397 -2.95 24.40 -6.41
CA ALA A 397 -2.34 23.11 -6.13
C ALA A 397 -1.69 22.52 -7.38
N LYS A 398 -0.75 21.59 -7.16
CA LYS A 398 -0.15 20.77 -8.22
C LYS A 398 -0.39 19.29 -7.92
N HIS A 399 -0.45 18.50 -8.99
CA HIS A 399 -0.36 17.06 -8.92
C HIS A 399 0.67 16.54 -9.91
N LYS A 400 1.41 15.50 -9.52
CA LYS A 400 2.34 14.78 -10.40
C LYS A 400 2.21 13.27 -10.18
N ALA A 401 1.95 12.55 -11.26
CA ALA A 401 2.11 11.11 -11.27
C ALA A 401 3.62 10.75 -11.23
N MET A 402 3.98 9.73 -10.46
CA MET A 402 5.35 9.27 -10.31
C MET A 402 5.51 7.94 -11.06
N PRO A 403 6.20 7.94 -12.23
CA PRO A 403 6.40 6.74 -13.03
C PRO A 403 7.06 5.63 -12.21
N GLU A 404 6.68 4.38 -12.49
CA GLU A 404 7.29 3.18 -11.88
C GLU A 404 7.17 3.06 -10.34
N LEU A 405 6.42 3.92 -9.68
CA LEU A 405 6.11 3.83 -8.24
C LEU A 405 4.67 3.35 -8.03
N GLY A 406 4.44 2.57 -6.98
CA GLY A 406 3.13 2.12 -6.53
C GLY A 406 2.66 2.91 -5.30
N HIS A 407 1.86 2.26 -4.46
CA HIS A 407 1.20 2.92 -3.32
C HIS A 407 2.13 3.32 -2.16
N PHE A 408 3.35 2.79 -2.09
CA PHE A 408 4.25 2.99 -0.96
C PHE A 408 5.57 3.62 -1.39
N PRO A 409 5.57 4.77 -2.09
CA PRO A 409 6.73 5.26 -2.82
C PRO A 409 7.95 5.48 -1.91
N ALA A 410 7.73 5.95 -0.68
CA ALA A 410 8.78 6.21 0.31
C ALA A 410 9.49 4.94 0.82
N THR A 411 8.83 3.79 0.74
CA THR A 411 9.37 2.50 1.19
C THR A 411 9.74 1.60 0.02
N GLU A 412 8.88 1.50 -1.00
CA GLU A 412 9.04 0.54 -2.09
C GLU A 412 10.25 0.90 -2.95
N ASN A 413 10.48 2.18 -3.26
CA ASN A 413 11.68 2.63 -3.96
C ASN A 413 12.03 4.09 -3.59
N PRO A 414 12.75 4.28 -2.47
CA PRO A 414 13.15 5.61 -2.01
C PRO A 414 13.99 6.39 -3.03
N GLU A 415 14.86 5.72 -3.79
CA GLU A 415 15.73 6.38 -4.77
C GLU A 415 14.93 7.03 -5.90
N LYS A 416 13.90 6.34 -6.41
CA LYS A 416 12.97 6.93 -7.41
C LYS A 416 12.05 7.98 -6.78
N PHE A 417 11.67 7.82 -5.51
CA PHE A 417 10.74 8.75 -4.84
C PHE A 417 11.36 10.09 -4.43
N VAL A 418 12.58 10.09 -3.88
CA VAL A 418 13.21 11.29 -3.31
C VAL A 418 13.26 12.48 -4.29
N PRO A 419 13.60 12.32 -5.58
CA PRO A 419 13.57 13.43 -6.55
C PRO A 419 12.19 14.10 -6.66
N HIS A 420 11.10 13.33 -6.65
CA HIS A 420 9.73 13.85 -6.67
C HIS A 420 9.37 14.59 -5.38
N LEU A 421 9.82 14.06 -4.23
CA LEU A 421 9.61 14.71 -2.95
C LEU A 421 10.35 16.04 -2.84
N ILE A 422 11.60 16.11 -3.32
CA ILE A 422 12.39 17.35 -3.35
C ILE A 422 11.70 18.40 -4.23
N GLU A 423 11.22 18.04 -5.42
CA GLU A 423 10.46 18.95 -6.29
C GLU A 423 9.23 19.53 -5.59
N ALA A 424 8.49 18.70 -4.86
CA ALA A 424 7.34 19.14 -4.09
C ALA A 424 7.72 20.11 -2.96
N ILE A 425 8.81 19.82 -2.23
CA ILE A 425 9.34 20.69 -1.17
C ILE A 425 9.77 22.05 -1.74
N GLU A 426 10.54 22.05 -2.82
CA GLU A 426 11.02 23.27 -3.49
C GLU A 426 9.85 24.11 -4.01
N HIS A 427 8.80 23.47 -4.54
CA HIS A 427 7.60 24.19 -4.93
C HIS A 427 6.91 24.86 -3.75
N ILE A 428 6.76 24.17 -2.61
CA ILE A 428 6.15 24.74 -1.40
C ILE A 428 7.00 25.92 -0.90
N GLN A 429 8.32 25.79 -0.88
CA GLN A 429 9.23 26.86 -0.48
C GLN A 429 9.11 28.08 -1.40
N ALA A 430 9.09 27.86 -2.72
CA ALA A 430 8.96 28.94 -3.71
C ALA A 430 7.61 29.66 -3.65
N THR A 431 6.52 28.95 -3.40
CA THR A 431 5.17 29.55 -3.30
C THR A 431 4.99 30.41 -2.04
N ARG A 432 5.80 30.15 -0.99
CA ARG A 432 5.78 30.89 0.28
C ARG A 432 6.74 32.09 0.33
N ALA A 433 7.74 32.11 -0.55
CA ALA A 433 8.72 33.19 -0.66
C ALA A 433 8.05 34.45 -1.22
#